data_AF-A0A831XHU0-F1
#
_entry.id   AF-A0A831XHU0-F1
#
_cell.length_a   1.000
_cell.length_b   1.000
_cell.length_c   1.000
_cell.angle_alpha   90.00
_cell.angle_beta   90.00
_cell.angle_gamma   90.00
#
_symmetry.space_group_name_H-M   'P 1'
#
loop_
_entity.id
_entity.type
_entity.pdbx_description
1 polymer ?
#
loop_
_entity_poly.entity_id
_entity_poly.type
_entity_poly.pdbx_seq_one_letter_code
_entity_poly.pdbx_strand_id
1 'polypeptide(L)'
;VADQTGVQVALHTDGINEAGALRETIAAIGGRSIHAYHVEGSGGGHAPNILEITSVPNIIGSSTSPTIPFSVNSARELYEMIMVVHRMTPLFPTDEQAARDRVRPSTIAAEDVLHDLGAISIMSSDSQGMGRIGEVISRTWQLAHRMKEVRGGGFDPETGEGDDNPRILQYLAKYTINPAIAHGLAREVGSLEPGKLADIVLWHPALFGAKPQAVIKGGFVAWAVVGDGMGSTRVGQPLIYRPMFGGLGAAPAALAVNFVSRQAFESGFSERNGLRRRAVPVESTRQTFKAAMRYNTASPQVRVDPRTLEVSIEGQRVEIPPAESLPLTFRYFVA
;
A
#
# COMPACT_ATOMS: atom_id res chain seq x y z
N VAL A 1 21.97 -8.67 -10.79
CA VAL A 1 22.15 -7.48 -9.94
C VAL A 1 21.56 -7.68 -8.55
N ALA A 2 20.23 -7.79 -8.38
CA ALA A 2 19.62 -7.93 -7.05
C ALA A 2 20.19 -9.09 -6.21
N ASP A 3 20.43 -10.25 -6.83
CA ASP A 3 21.05 -11.40 -6.16
C ASP A 3 22.47 -11.10 -5.62
N GLN A 4 23.20 -10.20 -6.26
CA GLN A 4 24.55 -9.79 -5.85
C GLN A 4 24.54 -8.67 -4.81
N THR A 5 23.55 -7.77 -4.86
CA THR A 5 23.49 -6.57 -4.02
C THR A 5 22.61 -6.73 -2.79
N GLY A 6 21.75 -7.74 -2.76
CA GLY A 6 20.78 -8.01 -1.70
C GLY A 6 19.53 -7.12 -1.71
N VAL A 7 19.41 -6.16 -2.64
CA VAL A 7 18.29 -5.21 -2.68
C VAL A 7 17.03 -5.84 -3.27
N GLN A 8 15.87 -5.28 -2.91
CA GLN A 8 14.58 -5.65 -3.51
C GLN A 8 14.43 -5.05 -4.91
N VAL A 9 13.69 -5.75 -5.77
CA VAL A 9 13.24 -5.25 -7.07
C VAL A 9 11.73 -5.00 -7.00
N ALA A 10 11.33 -3.76 -7.25
CA ALA A 10 9.94 -3.38 -7.44
C ALA A 10 9.61 -3.44 -8.94
N LEU A 11 8.50 -4.08 -9.29
CA LEU A 11 8.13 -4.39 -10.67
C LEU A 11 6.77 -3.79 -11.02
N HIS A 12 6.74 -2.98 -12.08
CA HIS A 12 5.57 -2.64 -12.87
C HIS A 12 5.68 -3.42 -14.18
N THR A 13 4.74 -4.33 -14.44
CA THR A 13 4.84 -5.26 -15.59
C THR A 13 4.36 -4.64 -16.91
N ASP A 14 4.60 -5.32 -18.02
CA ASP A 14 4.25 -4.84 -19.36
C ASP A 14 2.73 -4.84 -19.57
N GLY A 15 2.11 -3.66 -19.44
CA GLY A 15 0.67 -3.51 -19.55
C GLY A 15 0.08 -3.59 -20.95
N ILE A 16 0.91 -3.70 -22.00
CA ILE A 16 0.46 -3.89 -23.38
C ILE A 16 0.83 -5.29 -23.91
N ASN A 17 1.54 -6.10 -23.13
CA ASN A 17 2.00 -7.43 -23.49
C ASN A 17 2.87 -7.45 -24.77
N GLU A 18 3.69 -6.42 -24.98
CA GLU A 18 4.58 -6.29 -26.14
C GLU A 18 5.65 -7.39 -26.14
N ALA A 19 6.32 -7.60 -25.00
CA ALA A 19 7.42 -8.56 -24.91
C ALA A 19 6.94 -10.00 -24.62
N GLY A 20 5.70 -10.16 -24.17
CA GLY A 20 5.11 -11.43 -23.78
C GLY A 20 3.93 -11.26 -22.83
N ALA A 21 3.27 -12.37 -22.49
CA ALA A 21 2.19 -12.38 -21.51
C ALA A 21 2.75 -12.52 -20.09
N LEU A 22 1.85 -12.46 -19.09
CA LEU A 22 2.21 -12.60 -17.68
C LEU A 22 3.04 -13.86 -17.39
N ARG A 23 2.73 -14.99 -18.03
CA ARG A 23 3.44 -16.26 -17.83
C ARG A 23 4.91 -16.17 -18.23
N GLU A 24 5.25 -15.45 -19.30
CA GLU A 24 6.63 -15.22 -19.71
C GLU A 24 7.36 -14.35 -18.69
N THR A 25 6.70 -13.31 -18.16
CA THR A 25 7.26 -12.49 -17.06
C THR A 25 7.50 -13.32 -15.80
N ILE A 26 6.56 -14.19 -15.39
CA ILE A 26 6.74 -15.08 -14.24
C ILE A 26 7.90 -16.06 -14.49
N ALA A 27 8.00 -16.63 -15.69
CA ALA A 27 9.12 -17.49 -16.06
C ALA A 27 10.46 -16.74 -16.02
N ALA A 28 10.49 -15.49 -16.48
CA ALA A 28 11.67 -14.63 -16.42
C ALA A 28 12.04 -14.27 -14.98
N ILE A 29 11.08 -14.11 -14.07
CA ILE A 29 11.34 -13.96 -12.62
C ILE A 29 12.05 -15.22 -12.09
N GLY A 30 11.66 -16.42 -12.54
CA GLY A 30 12.39 -17.65 -12.28
C GLY A 30 12.50 -18.00 -10.80
N GLY A 31 11.40 -17.87 -10.05
CA GLY A 31 11.32 -18.20 -8.62
C GLY A 31 12.02 -17.22 -7.67
N ARG A 32 12.62 -16.15 -8.19
CA ARG A 32 13.31 -15.13 -7.38
C ARG A 32 12.33 -14.22 -6.64
N SER A 33 12.74 -13.68 -5.49
CA SER A 33 11.97 -12.68 -4.75
C SER A 33 11.80 -11.40 -5.59
N ILE A 34 10.55 -10.96 -5.70
CA ILE A 34 10.12 -9.74 -6.40
C ILE A 34 8.98 -9.09 -5.61
N HIS A 35 8.98 -7.76 -5.53
CA HIS A 35 7.82 -6.98 -5.13
C HIS A 35 7.09 -6.50 -6.39
N ALA A 36 5.87 -7.00 -6.64
CA ALA A 36 5.03 -6.55 -7.75
C ALA A 36 4.10 -5.42 -7.26
N TYR A 37 4.15 -4.26 -7.90
CA TYR A 37 3.27 -3.12 -7.62
C TYR A 37 1.89 -3.30 -8.25
N HIS A 38 0.90 -2.62 -7.67
CA HIS A 38 -0.49 -2.48 -8.12
C HIS A 38 -1.01 -3.73 -8.86
N VAL A 39 -0.98 -4.88 -8.18
CA VAL A 39 -1.20 -6.20 -8.79
C VAL A 39 -2.61 -6.41 -9.33
N GLU A 40 -3.57 -5.55 -8.97
CA GLU A 40 -4.89 -5.49 -9.61
C GLU A 40 -4.82 -5.07 -11.08
N GLY A 41 -3.88 -4.17 -11.42
CA GLY A 41 -3.51 -3.83 -12.78
C GLY A 41 -4.04 -2.51 -13.33
N SER A 42 -4.92 -1.77 -12.64
CA SER A 42 -5.35 -0.44 -13.09
C SER A 42 -4.20 0.57 -13.09
N GLY A 43 -3.29 0.47 -12.11
CA GLY A 43 -2.03 1.23 -12.08
C GLY A 43 -1.03 0.82 -13.16
N GLY A 44 -1.27 -0.30 -13.83
CA GLY A 44 -0.45 -0.86 -14.90
C GLY A 44 -0.01 -2.30 -14.64
N GLY A 45 0.36 -2.99 -15.71
CA GLY A 45 0.71 -4.41 -15.69
C GLY A 45 -0.12 -5.23 -16.67
N HIS A 46 0.34 -6.45 -16.96
CA HIS A 46 -0.22 -7.34 -17.98
C HIS A 46 -1.76 -7.37 -17.98
N ALA A 47 -2.36 -6.83 -19.04
CA ALA A 47 -3.81 -6.86 -19.20
C ALA A 47 -4.25 -8.18 -19.87
N PRO A 48 -5.36 -8.80 -19.43
CA PRO A 48 -6.20 -8.41 -18.29
C PRO A 48 -5.81 -9.08 -16.96
N ASN A 49 -4.85 -10.00 -16.97
CA ASN A 49 -4.72 -11.03 -15.93
C ASN A 49 -3.55 -10.85 -14.95
N ILE A 50 -2.93 -9.66 -14.85
CA ILE A 50 -1.86 -9.39 -13.88
C ILE A 50 -2.21 -9.82 -12.45
N LEU A 51 -3.49 -9.77 -12.04
CA LEU A 51 -3.95 -10.21 -10.72
C LEU A 51 -3.60 -11.68 -10.40
N GLU A 52 -3.44 -12.54 -11.41
CA GLU A 52 -3.00 -13.93 -11.25
C GLU A 52 -1.59 -14.05 -10.67
N ILE A 53 -0.78 -12.99 -10.73
CA ILE A 53 0.55 -12.93 -10.09
C ILE A 53 0.48 -13.13 -8.57
N THR A 54 -0.68 -12.87 -7.95
CA THR A 54 -0.91 -13.08 -6.51
C THR A 54 -0.91 -14.55 -6.10
N SER A 55 -1.07 -15.47 -7.05
CA SER A 55 -0.94 -16.92 -6.85
C SER A 55 0.52 -17.39 -6.77
N VAL A 56 1.50 -16.54 -7.05
CA VAL A 56 2.91 -16.92 -7.14
C VAL A 56 3.63 -16.73 -5.79
N PRO A 57 4.09 -17.80 -5.10
CA PRO A 57 4.57 -17.69 -3.71
C PRO A 57 5.85 -16.87 -3.53
N ASN A 58 6.69 -16.76 -4.55
CA ASN A 58 7.91 -15.94 -4.50
C ASN A 58 7.65 -14.45 -4.78
N ILE A 59 6.41 -14.05 -5.05
CA ILE A 59 6.03 -12.67 -5.35
C ILE A 59 5.30 -12.05 -4.17
N ILE A 60 5.78 -10.87 -3.76
CA ILE A 60 5.12 -10.02 -2.77
C ILE A 60 4.30 -8.99 -3.55
N GLY A 61 2.99 -9.19 -3.62
CA GLY A 61 2.08 -8.25 -4.26
C GLY A 61 1.68 -7.09 -3.34
N SER A 62 1.62 -5.88 -3.91
CA SER A 62 1.01 -4.70 -3.30
C SER A 62 -0.08 -4.08 -4.15
N SER A 63 -0.91 -3.30 -3.49
CA SER A 63 -1.93 -2.46 -4.12
C SER A 63 -1.63 -0.98 -3.94
N THR A 64 -2.28 -0.16 -4.75
CA THR A 64 -2.20 1.28 -4.66
C THR A 64 -3.54 1.85 -4.21
N SER A 65 -3.51 3.06 -3.65
CA SER A 65 -4.67 3.66 -2.98
C SER A 65 -5.94 3.91 -3.80
N PRO A 66 -5.95 4.14 -5.13
CA PRO A 66 -7.14 4.66 -5.80
C PRO A 66 -8.23 3.62 -6.06
N THR A 67 -7.86 2.34 -6.20
CA THR A 67 -8.80 1.24 -6.47
C THR A 67 -9.50 0.75 -5.21
N ILE A 68 -8.97 1.10 -4.03
CA ILE A 68 -9.34 0.47 -2.76
C ILE A 68 -10.20 1.38 -1.88
N PRO A 69 -11.29 0.87 -1.28
CA PRO A 69 -12.03 -0.31 -1.72
C PRO A 69 -12.80 -0.04 -3.02
N PHE A 70 -13.30 -1.12 -3.64
CA PHE A 70 -14.19 -1.03 -4.79
C PHE A 70 -15.47 -0.27 -4.45
N SER A 71 -15.74 0.82 -5.17
CA SER A 71 -16.88 1.71 -4.96
C SER A 71 -17.59 2.06 -6.27
N VAL A 72 -18.79 2.62 -6.16
CA VAL A 72 -19.64 2.97 -7.32
C VAL A 72 -18.96 3.94 -8.30
N ASN A 73 -17.97 4.71 -7.85
CA ASN A 73 -17.26 5.69 -8.67
C ASN A 73 -15.88 5.20 -9.15
N SER A 74 -15.37 4.07 -8.64
CA SER A 74 -13.98 3.63 -8.87
C SER A 74 -13.67 3.49 -10.36
N ALA A 75 -14.51 2.78 -11.11
CA ALA A 75 -14.26 2.53 -12.54
C ALA A 75 -14.27 3.82 -13.37
N ARG A 76 -15.22 4.72 -13.11
CA ARG A 76 -15.33 5.99 -13.83
C ARG A 76 -14.11 6.88 -13.59
N GLU A 77 -13.71 7.04 -12.32
CA GLU A 77 -12.53 7.83 -11.96
C GLU A 77 -11.26 7.27 -12.60
N LEU A 78 -11.07 5.93 -12.56
CA LEU A 78 -9.88 5.29 -13.10
C LEU A 78 -9.72 5.51 -14.60
N TYR A 79 -10.82 5.47 -15.37
CA TYR A 79 -10.77 5.73 -16.81
C TYR A 79 -10.24 7.14 -17.09
N GLU A 80 -10.84 8.16 -16.47
CA GLU A 80 -10.43 9.56 -16.66
C GLU A 80 -8.98 9.76 -16.19
N MET A 81 -8.59 9.15 -15.08
CA MET A 81 -7.24 9.23 -14.54
C MET A 81 -6.19 8.60 -15.47
N ILE A 82 -6.46 7.42 -16.03
CA ILE A 82 -5.53 6.74 -16.97
C ILE A 82 -5.32 7.60 -18.21
N MET A 83 -6.41 8.16 -18.75
CA MET A 83 -6.36 9.03 -19.93
C MET A 83 -5.42 10.22 -19.69
N VAL A 84 -5.53 10.86 -18.52
CA VAL A 84 -4.69 12.01 -18.15
C VAL A 84 -3.22 11.61 -17.91
N VAL A 85 -2.97 10.58 -17.10
CA VAL A 85 -1.60 10.20 -16.70
C VAL A 85 -0.78 9.71 -17.90
N HIS A 86 -1.41 9.03 -18.86
CA HIS A 86 -0.75 8.53 -20.06
C HIS A 86 -0.81 9.51 -21.24
N ARG A 87 -1.37 10.72 -21.04
CA ARG A 87 -1.56 11.73 -22.09
C ARG A 87 -2.29 11.19 -23.33
N MET A 88 -3.24 10.30 -23.09
CA MET A 88 -4.11 9.71 -24.10
C MET A 88 -5.22 10.68 -24.49
N THR A 89 -5.83 10.47 -25.66
CA THR A 89 -6.96 11.27 -26.12
C THR A 89 -8.16 10.41 -26.51
N PRO A 90 -9.40 10.76 -26.10
CA PRO A 90 -10.59 10.02 -26.51
C PRO A 90 -10.87 10.18 -28.02
N LEU A 91 -10.13 11.04 -28.72
CA LEU A 91 -10.22 11.19 -30.17
C LEU A 91 -9.56 10.04 -30.92
N PHE A 92 -8.67 9.27 -30.28
CA PHE A 92 -8.02 8.10 -30.89
C PHE A 92 -8.64 6.82 -30.33
N PRO A 93 -9.29 5.99 -31.17
CA PRO A 93 -9.94 4.76 -30.71
C PRO A 93 -8.99 3.79 -29.99
N THR A 94 -7.71 3.77 -30.38
CA THR A 94 -6.67 2.95 -29.75
C THR A 94 -6.38 3.39 -28.32
N ASP A 95 -6.34 4.69 -28.07
CA ASP A 95 -6.12 5.26 -26.74
C ASP A 95 -7.31 4.96 -25.83
N GLU A 96 -8.53 5.16 -26.36
CA GLU A 96 -9.75 4.83 -25.63
C GLU A 96 -9.81 3.34 -25.27
N GLN A 97 -9.51 2.45 -26.22
CA GLN A 97 -9.49 1.02 -25.98
C GLN A 97 -8.44 0.64 -24.94
N ALA A 98 -7.20 1.16 -25.07
CA ALA A 98 -6.12 0.88 -24.12
C ALA A 98 -6.47 1.33 -22.69
N ALA A 99 -7.15 2.47 -22.54
CA ALA A 99 -7.64 2.91 -21.23
C ALA A 99 -8.76 2.01 -20.69
N ARG A 100 -9.71 1.60 -21.53
CA ARG A 100 -10.81 0.69 -21.14
C ARG A 100 -10.31 -0.69 -20.75
N ASP A 101 -9.33 -1.23 -21.46
CA ASP A 101 -8.73 -2.54 -21.16
C ASP A 101 -8.05 -2.58 -19.77
N ARG A 102 -7.62 -1.41 -19.29
CA ARG A 102 -7.02 -1.25 -17.97
C ARG A 102 -8.03 -1.10 -16.83
N VAL A 103 -9.25 -0.64 -17.10
CA VAL A 103 -10.29 -0.41 -16.08
C VAL A 103 -11.24 -1.60 -16.05
N ARG A 104 -11.05 -2.46 -15.05
CA ARG A 104 -11.77 -3.74 -14.95
C ARG A 104 -12.45 -3.85 -13.58
N PRO A 105 -13.75 -3.53 -13.48
CA PRO A 105 -14.48 -3.58 -12.20
C PRO A 105 -14.36 -4.92 -11.48
N SER A 106 -14.28 -6.02 -12.24
CA SER A 106 -14.12 -7.38 -11.70
C SER A 106 -12.77 -7.61 -11.02
N THR A 107 -11.66 -7.09 -11.55
CA THR A 107 -10.35 -7.21 -10.90
C THR A 107 -10.23 -6.27 -9.71
N ILE A 108 -10.82 -5.07 -9.77
CA ILE A 108 -10.92 -4.14 -8.62
C ILE A 108 -11.72 -4.78 -7.48
N ALA A 109 -12.86 -5.41 -7.78
CA ALA A 109 -13.64 -6.15 -6.81
C ALA A 109 -12.87 -7.36 -6.22
N ALA A 110 -12.10 -8.08 -7.04
CA ALA A 110 -11.30 -9.20 -6.57
C ALA A 110 -10.08 -8.76 -5.74
N GLU A 111 -9.50 -7.59 -6.00
CA GLU A 111 -8.43 -7.00 -5.19
C GLU A 111 -8.85 -6.88 -3.72
N ASP A 112 -10.06 -6.38 -3.47
CA ASP A 112 -10.62 -6.26 -2.13
C ASP A 112 -10.67 -7.61 -1.39
N VAL A 113 -11.17 -8.65 -2.06
CA VAL A 113 -11.24 -10.01 -1.50
C VAL A 113 -9.84 -10.59 -1.25
N LEU A 114 -8.91 -10.38 -2.18
CA LEU A 114 -7.54 -10.88 -2.06
C LEU A 114 -6.78 -10.19 -0.91
N HIS A 115 -7.11 -8.94 -0.58
CA HIS A 115 -6.60 -8.31 0.64
C HIS A 115 -7.13 -8.99 1.90
N ASP A 116 -8.43 -9.29 1.98
CA ASP A 116 -9.04 -9.93 3.15
C ASP A 116 -8.55 -11.38 3.33
N LEU A 117 -8.27 -12.08 2.23
CA LEU A 117 -7.63 -13.40 2.25
C LEU A 117 -6.14 -13.35 2.63
N GLY A 118 -5.52 -12.18 2.66
CA GLY A 118 -4.08 -12.03 2.87
C GLY A 118 -3.23 -12.42 1.65
N ALA A 119 -3.84 -12.50 0.46
CA ALA A 119 -3.19 -12.76 -0.81
C ALA A 119 -2.57 -11.51 -1.44
N ILE A 120 -2.87 -10.31 -0.94
CA ILE A 120 -2.11 -9.07 -1.19
C ILE A 120 -1.56 -8.58 0.14
N SER A 121 -0.25 -8.33 0.19
CA SER A 121 0.47 -8.21 1.47
C SER A 121 0.77 -6.78 1.88
N ILE A 122 0.69 -5.83 0.95
CA ILE A 122 1.13 -4.45 1.14
C ILE A 122 0.09 -3.49 0.56
N MET A 123 -0.14 -2.40 1.30
CA MET A 123 -0.87 -1.21 0.86
C MET A 123 0.14 -0.09 0.58
N SER A 124 0.05 0.53 -0.59
CA SER A 124 0.91 1.63 -1.01
C SER A 124 0.07 2.77 -1.61
N SER A 125 0.69 3.91 -1.91
CA SER A 125 -0.02 5.06 -2.47
C SER A 125 -0.06 5.04 -3.99
N ASP A 126 1.12 5.05 -4.62
CA ASP A 126 1.41 5.53 -5.98
C ASP A 126 1.32 7.05 -6.15
N SER A 127 1.88 7.77 -5.17
CA SER A 127 1.69 9.22 -5.00
C SER A 127 1.90 10.03 -6.28
N GLN A 128 0.84 10.70 -6.73
CA GLN A 128 0.83 11.53 -7.96
C GLN A 128 1.15 10.77 -9.26
N GLY A 129 1.26 9.45 -9.20
CA GLY A 129 1.35 8.51 -10.31
C GLY A 129 0.14 7.59 -10.33
N MET A 130 -1.08 8.16 -10.24
CA MET A 130 -2.40 7.51 -10.05
C MET A 130 -2.87 7.38 -8.59
N GLY A 131 -2.01 7.62 -7.60
CA GLY A 131 -2.30 7.39 -6.19
C GLY A 131 -2.25 8.61 -5.27
N ARG A 132 -2.73 8.42 -4.04
CA ARG A 132 -2.90 9.46 -3.01
C ARG A 132 -2.05 9.16 -1.77
N ILE A 133 -1.00 9.95 -1.55
CA ILE A 133 -0.04 9.71 -0.44
C ILE A 133 -0.68 9.82 0.95
N GLY A 134 -1.67 10.71 1.11
CA GLY A 134 -2.35 10.96 2.38
C GLY A 134 -3.41 9.92 2.76
N GLU A 135 -3.68 8.94 1.90
CA GLU A 135 -4.83 8.04 2.05
C GLU A 135 -4.45 6.57 2.25
N VAL A 136 -3.16 6.21 2.29
CA VAL A 136 -2.75 4.79 2.47
C VAL A 136 -3.40 4.17 3.71
N ILE A 137 -3.38 4.90 4.82
CA ILE A 137 -3.94 4.44 6.10
C ILE A 137 -5.47 4.40 6.05
N SER A 138 -6.11 5.49 5.62
CA SER A 138 -7.59 5.56 5.58
C SER A 138 -8.18 4.51 4.64
N ARG A 139 -7.57 4.32 3.46
CA ARG A 139 -7.99 3.32 2.45
C ARG A 139 -7.84 1.90 2.96
N THR A 140 -6.78 1.62 3.71
CA THR A 140 -6.60 0.33 4.38
C THR A 140 -7.76 0.03 5.34
N TRP A 141 -8.16 1.02 6.15
CA TRP A 141 -9.25 0.84 7.13
C TRP A 141 -10.64 0.86 6.50
N GLN A 142 -10.85 1.64 5.44
CA GLN A 142 -12.05 1.59 4.62
C GLN A 142 -12.24 0.21 3.99
N LEU A 143 -11.16 -0.40 3.51
CA LEU A 143 -11.21 -1.76 2.97
C LEU A 143 -11.51 -2.80 4.06
N ALA A 144 -10.84 -2.74 5.21
CA ALA A 144 -11.12 -3.64 6.33
C ALA A 144 -12.59 -3.56 6.75
N HIS A 145 -13.14 -2.34 6.82
CA HIS A 145 -14.57 -2.11 7.08
C HIS A 145 -15.45 -2.73 5.99
N ARG A 146 -15.15 -2.45 4.71
CA ARG A 146 -15.93 -2.97 3.59
C ARG A 146 -15.95 -4.50 3.58
N MET A 147 -14.81 -5.14 3.81
CA MET A 147 -14.72 -6.59 3.88
C MET A 147 -15.45 -7.16 5.08
N LYS A 148 -15.50 -6.45 6.21
CA LYS A 148 -16.38 -6.82 7.33
C LYS A 148 -17.86 -6.83 6.93
N GLU A 149 -18.32 -5.82 6.19
CA GLU A 149 -19.73 -5.74 5.76
C GLU A 149 -20.12 -6.91 4.84
N VAL A 150 -19.26 -7.26 3.88
CA VAL A 150 -19.62 -8.25 2.85
C VAL A 150 -19.16 -9.68 3.13
N ARG A 151 -18.17 -9.89 4.02
CA ARG A 151 -17.62 -11.21 4.35
C ARG A 151 -17.75 -11.56 5.84
N GLY A 152 -18.38 -10.70 6.64
CA GLY A 152 -18.53 -10.87 8.09
C GLY A 152 -17.27 -10.46 8.88
N GLY A 153 -17.39 -10.39 10.20
CA GLY A 153 -16.31 -10.07 11.13
C GLY A 153 -16.32 -10.99 12.34
N GLY A 154 -15.38 -10.77 13.27
CA GLY A 154 -15.26 -11.57 14.49
C GLY A 154 -16.07 -11.02 15.68
N PHE A 155 -16.57 -9.79 15.57
CA PHE A 155 -17.44 -9.17 16.58
C PHE A 155 -18.91 -9.42 16.27
N ASP A 156 -19.65 -9.93 17.25
CA ASP A 156 -21.10 -10.12 17.19
C ASP A 156 -21.83 -8.96 17.89
N PRO A 157 -22.59 -8.12 17.14
CA PRO A 157 -23.32 -7.01 17.72
C PRO A 157 -24.55 -7.41 18.56
N GLU A 158 -25.11 -8.61 18.38
CA GLU A 158 -26.29 -9.05 19.13
C GLU A 158 -25.93 -9.47 20.56
N THR A 159 -24.79 -10.17 20.70
CA THR A 159 -24.29 -10.65 22.00
C THR A 159 -23.28 -9.70 22.64
N GLY A 160 -22.61 -8.86 21.84
CA GLY A 160 -21.51 -8.02 22.29
C GLY A 160 -20.20 -8.79 22.51
N GLU A 161 -20.12 -10.05 22.06
CA GLU A 161 -18.95 -10.91 22.20
C GLU A 161 -18.02 -10.84 20.98
N GLY A 162 -16.77 -11.25 21.18
CA GLY A 162 -15.74 -11.30 20.14
C GLY A 162 -15.09 -9.94 19.83
N ASP A 163 -14.24 -9.93 18.81
CA ASP A 163 -13.55 -8.75 18.31
C ASP A 163 -13.07 -8.95 16.86
N ASP A 164 -12.64 -7.87 16.21
CA ASP A 164 -12.05 -7.91 14.87
C ASP A 164 -10.50 -7.86 14.88
N ASN A 165 -9.84 -8.16 16.01
CA ASN A 165 -8.38 -8.07 16.16
C ASN A 165 -7.62 -8.86 15.08
N PRO A 166 -8.03 -10.10 14.68
CA PRO A 166 -7.36 -10.80 13.59
C PRO A 166 -7.33 -9.99 12.28
N ARG A 167 -8.46 -9.38 11.89
CA ARG A 167 -8.54 -8.51 10.72
C ARG A 167 -7.76 -7.21 10.94
N ILE A 168 -7.86 -6.60 12.12
CA ILE A 168 -7.14 -5.36 12.43
C ILE A 168 -5.62 -5.56 12.30
N LEU A 169 -5.08 -6.63 12.88
CA LEU A 169 -3.65 -6.95 12.81
C LEU A 169 -3.22 -7.29 11.38
N GLN A 170 -4.05 -8.02 10.63
CA GLN A 170 -3.80 -8.32 9.23
C GLN A 170 -3.66 -7.06 8.37
N TYR A 171 -4.57 -6.11 8.54
CA TYR A 171 -4.59 -4.87 7.77
C TYR A 171 -3.54 -3.86 8.23
N LEU A 172 -3.29 -3.76 9.54
CA LEU A 172 -2.21 -2.94 10.09
C LEU A 172 -0.85 -3.35 9.52
N ALA A 173 -0.61 -4.66 9.35
CA ALA A 173 0.64 -5.16 8.81
C ALA A 173 0.90 -4.70 7.36
N LYS A 174 -0.15 -4.42 6.57
CA LYS A 174 -0.05 -4.06 5.15
C LYS A 174 0.66 -2.73 4.90
N TYR A 175 0.65 -1.80 5.85
CA TYR A 175 1.35 -0.51 5.72
C TYR A 175 2.40 -0.25 6.82
N THR A 176 2.65 -1.24 7.68
CA THR A 176 3.67 -1.14 8.75
C THR A 176 4.79 -2.15 8.53
N ILE A 177 4.63 -3.39 9.01
CA ILE A 177 5.70 -4.38 9.03
C ILE A 177 5.95 -5.05 7.67
N ASN A 178 4.93 -5.28 6.85
CA ASN A 178 5.11 -5.98 5.57
C ASN A 178 5.94 -5.18 4.56
N PRO A 179 5.71 -3.85 4.36
CA PRO A 179 6.62 -3.03 3.57
C PRO A 179 8.05 -3.06 4.10
N ALA A 180 8.22 -3.02 5.43
CA ALA A 180 9.54 -3.07 6.04
C ALA A 180 10.24 -4.41 5.79
N ILE A 181 9.53 -5.54 5.87
CA ILE A 181 10.09 -6.87 5.55
C ILE A 181 10.45 -6.95 4.06
N ALA A 182 9.53 -6.57 3.17
CA ALA A 182 9.71 -6.69 1.73
C ALA A 182 10.95 -5.93 1.20
N HIS A 183 11.33 -4.85 1.89
CA HIS A 183 12.46 -3.99 1.51
C HIS A 183 13.69 -4.11 2.44
N GLY A 184 13.72 -5.09 3.36
CA GLY A 184 14.89 -5.33 4.22
C GLY A 184 15.11 -4.25 5.28
N LEU A 185 14.04 -3.62 5.75
CA LEU A 185 14.02 -2.50 6.71
C LEU A 185 13.52 -2.92 8.10
N ALA A 186 13.01 -4.16 8.23
CA ALA A 186 12.27 -4.62 9.40
C ALA A 186 13.07 -4.61 10.71
N ARG A 187 14.41 -4.66 10.65
CA ARG A 187 15.27 -4.49 11.82
C ARG A 187 15.19 -3.08 12.41
N GLU A 188 14.96 -2.05 11.59
CA GLU A 188 15.01 -0.65 12.01
C GLU A 188 13.62 -0.07 12.29
N VAL A 189 12.60 -0.45 11.49
CA VAL A 189 11.25 0.14 11.52
C VAL A 189 10.15 -0.90 11.25
N GLY A 190 8.88 -0.48 11.33
CA GLY A 190 7.73 -1.25 10.86
C GLY A 190 6.87 -1.86 11.97
N SER A 191 7.31 -1.84 13.23
CA SER A 191 6.54 -2.31 14.38
C SER A 191 7.03 -1.66 15.68
N LEU A 192 6.19 -1.71 16.72
CA LEU A 192 6.53 -1.24 18.06
C LEU A 192 7.21 -2.36 18.86
N GLU A 193 8.49 -2.59 18.58
CA GLU A 193 9.31 -3.61 19.25
C GLU A 193 10.60 -2.99 19.83
N PRO A 194 11.08 -3.44 21.00
CA PRO A 194 12.33 -2.95 21.57
C PRO A 194 13.51 -3.04 20.58
N GLY A 195 14.33 -1.99 20.53
CA GLY A 195 15.50 -1.90 19.65
C GLY A 195 15.26 -1.27 18.28
N LYS A 196 13.99 -1.06 17.87
CA LYS A 196 13.64 -0.32 16.65
C LYS A 196 13.60 1.18 16.88
N LEU A 197 13.63 1.96 15.79
CA LEU A 197 13.41 3.41 15.86
C LEU A 197 12.02 3.70 16.45
N ALA A 198 11.96 4.68 17.35
CA ALA A 198 10.73 5.19 17.94
C ALA A 198 9.96 6.06 16.94
N ASP A 199 9.49 5.43 15.86
CA ASP A 199 8.63 6.00 14.83
C ASP A 199 7.19 5.58 15.11
N ILE A 200 6.44 6.49 15.73
CA ILE A 200 5.15 6.19 16.37
C ILE A 200 4.13 7.23 15.93
N VAL A 201 2.91 6.78 15.65
CA VAL A 201 1.78 7.67 15.39
C VAL A 201 0.76 7.52 16.51
N LEU A 202 0.39 8.64 17.12
CA LEU A 202 -0.62 8.68 18.18
C LEU A 202 -1.96 9.08 17.59
N TRP A 203 -2.99 8.33 17.97
CA TRP A 203 -4.35 8.52 17.49
C TRP A 203 -5.30 8.70 18.66
N HIS A 204 -6.26 9.60 18.51
CA HIS A 204 -7.48 9.52 19.30
C HIS A 204 -8.38 8.44 18.67
N PRO A 205 -8.98 7.51 19.42
CA PRO A 205 -9.78 6.41 18.85
C PRO A 205 -10.85 6.87 17.86
N ALA A 206 -11.59 7.94 18.19
CA ALA A 206 -12.61 8.51 17.30
C ALA A 206 -12.09 9.04 15.95
N LEU A 207 -10.78 9.30 15.83
CA LEU A 207 -10.10 9.81 14.62
C LEU A 207 -9.16 8.78 13.98
N PHE A 208 -9.13 7.55 14.51
CA PHE A 208 -8.22 6.50 14.07
C PHE A 208 -8.35 6.25 12.57
N GLY A 209 -7.21 6.19 11.88
CA GLY A 209 -7.13 5.97 10.44
C GLY A 209 -7.39 7.19 9.56
N ALA A 210 -7.95 8.29 10.10
CA ALA A 210 -8.20 9.52 9.36
C ALA A 210 -7.25 10.67 9.76
N LYS A 211 -7.24 11.06 11.04
CA LYS A 211 -6.52 12.25 11.53
C LYS A 211 -5.74 11.96 12.82
N PRO A 212 -4.41 11.73 12.77
CA PRO A 212 -3.61 11.46 13.97
C PRO A 212 -3.47 12.70 14.85
N GLN A 213 -3.15 12.53 16.13
CA GLN A 213 -2.84 13.63 17.04
C GLN A 213 -1.40 14.11 16.90
N ALA A 214 -0.46 13.17 16.76
CA ALA A 214 0.96 13.45 16.63
C ALA A 214 1.69 12.32 15.88
N VAL A 215 2.78 12.70 15.21
CA VAL A 215 3.76 11.80 14.59
C VAL A 215 5.08 12.00 15.32
N ILE A 216 5.56 10.94 15.94
CA ILE A 216 6.84 10.86 16.63
C ILE A 216 7.83 10.20 15.68
N LYS A 217 8.99 10.82 15.46
CA LYS A 217 10.09 10.30 14.65
C LYS A 217 11.34 10.25 15.52
N GLY A 218 11.95 9.07 15.64
CA GLY A 218 13.16 8.89 16.46
C GLY A 218 13.01 9.38 17.90
N GLY A 219 11.82 9.27 18.49
CA GLY A 219 11.53 9.69 19.87
C GLY A 219 11.14 11.16 20.06
N PHE A 220 11.12 11.98 19.00
CA PHE A 220 10.69 13.38 19.06
C PHE A 220 9.42 13.62 18.25
N VAL A 221 8.54 14.49 18.73
CA VAL A 221 7.36 14.91 17.97
C VAL A 221 7.81 15.71 16.75
N ALA A 222 7.57 15.15 15.55
CA ALA A 222 7.94 15.75 14.28
C ALA A 222 6.80 16.56 13.67
N TRP A 223 5.56 16.09 13.83
CA TRP A 223 4.34 16.74 13.35
C TRP A 223 3.22 16.53 14.36
N ALA A 224 2.36 17.54 14.56
CA ALA A 224 1.20 17.43 15.44
C ALA A 224 0.10 18.43 15.04
N VAL A 225 -1.08 18.26 15.64
CA VAL A 225 -2.15 19.26 15.58
C VAL A 225 -1.77 20.44 16.50
N VAL A 226 -1.72 21.64 15.94
CA VAL A 226 -1.36 22.87 16.64
C VAL A 226 -2.47 23.89 16.44
N GLY A 227 -2.88 24.53 17.54
CA GLY A 227 -3.86 25.62 17.55
C GLY A 227 -3.28 26.98 17.19
N ASP A 228 -4.10 28.01 17.40
CA ASP A 228 -3.62 29.39 17.37
C ASP A 228 -2.59 29.62 18.48
N GLY A 229 -1.40 30.10 18.10
CA GLY A 229 -0.31 30.41 19.02
C GLY A 229 -0.58 31.63 19.90
N MET A 230 -1.60 32.43 19.58
CA MET A 230 -2.10 33.51 20.45
C MET A 230 -3.15 33.04 21.46
N GLY A 231 -3.71 31.85 21.28
CA GLY A 231 -4.63 31.24 22.24
C GLY A 231 -3.91 30.89 23.55
N SER A 232 -4.57 31.09 24.68
CA SER A 232 -4.02 30.74 26.00
C SER A 232 -3.93 29.23 26.24
N THR A 233 -4.54 28.41 25.38
CA THR A 233 -4.52 26.95 25.46
C THR A 233 -4.28 26.31 24.10
N ARG A 234 -3.72 25.10 24.10
CA ARG A 234 -3.42 24.33 22.88
C ARG A 234 -4.62 23.97 22.01
N VAL A 235 -5.85 24.14 22.50
CA VAL A 235 -7.09 23.80 21.80
C VAL A 235 -7.72 25.01 21.09
N GLY A 236 -7.09 26.19 21.17
CA GLY A 236 -7.52 27.38 20.44
C GLY A 236 -7.54 27.13 18.93
N GLN A 237 -8.68 27.40 18.29
CA GLN A 237 -8.84 27.25 16.85
C GLN A 237 -8.10 28.36 16.09
N PRO A 238 -7.64 28.12 14.85
CA PRO A 238 -7.79 26.90 14.07
C PRO A 238 -6.76 25.82 14.43
N LEU A 239 -7.24 24.58 14.60
CA LEU A 239 -6.39 23.40 14.79
C LEU A 239 -5.95 22.83 13.43
N ILE A 240 -4.67 22.96 13.10
CA ILE A 240 -4.09 22.45 11.86
C ILE A 240 -2.78 21.69 12.11
N TYR A 241 -2.43 20.79 11.19
CA TYR A 241 -1.16 20.09 11.26
C TYR A 241 0.01 21.03 10.97
N ARG A 242 1.03 21.01 11.83
CA ARG A 242 2.27 21.79 11.64
C ARG A 242 3.49 20.95 12.01
N PRO A 243 4.67 21.27 11.42
CA PRO A 243 5.93 20.72 11.90
C PRO A 243 6.17 21.17 13.34
N MET A 244 6.58 20.22 14.17
CA MET A 244 7.01 20.44 15.56
C MET A 244 8.54 20.43 15.62
N PHE A 245 9.15 20.55 16.80
CA PHE A 245 10.62 20.63 16.94
C PHE A 245 11.38 19.49 16.24
N GLY A 246 10.84 18.26 16.20
CA GLY A 246 11.46 17.16 15.45
C GLY A 246 11.44 17.33 13.93
N GLY A 247 10.56 18.20 13.42
CA GLY A 247 10.42 18.56 12.00
C GLY A 247 11.19 19.81 11.58
N LEU A 248 11.93 20.47 12.47
CA LEU A 248 12.57 21.77 12.23
C LEU A 248 14.11 21.70 12.33
N GLY A 249 14.79 22.59 11.59
CA GLY A 249 16.24 22.76 11.67
C GLY A 249 17.03 21.48 11.35
N ALA A 250 17.97 21.11 12.22
CA ALA A 250 18.80 19.91 12.07
C ALA A 250 18.15 18.62 12.58
N ALA A 251 17.04 18.71 13.34
CA ALA A 251 16.41 17.55 13.97
C ALA A 251 15.93 16.49 12.95
N PRO A 252 15.33 16.83 11.78
CA PRO A 252 14.92 15.83 10.80
C PRO A 252 16.07 14.94 10.30
N ALA A 253 17.30 15.45 10.27
CA ALA A 253 18.46 14.66 9.89
C ALA A 253 18.94 13.72 11.02
N ALA A 254 18.87 14.18 12.27
CA ALA A 254 19.26 13.40 13.45
C ALA A 254 18.26 12.28 13.80
N LEU A 255 16.97 12.49 13.49
CA LEU A 255 15.88 11.57 13.86
C LEU A 255 15.55 10.53 12.78
N ALA A 256 16.12 10.67 11.59
CA ALA A 256 15.83 9.82 10.44
C ALA A 256 17.09 9.11 9.93
N VAL A 257 16.86 8.05 9.17
CA VAL A 257 17.91 7.26 8.53
C VAL A 257 17.75 7.31 7.02
N ASN A 258 18.85 7.07 6.31
CA ASN A 258 18.83 6.77 4.90
C ASN A 258 19.07 5.27 4.72
N PHE A 259 18.07 4.55 4.23
CA PHE A 259 18.23 3.16 3.84
C PHE A 259 19.00 3.09 2.52
N VAL A 260 20.09 2.33 2.52
CA VAL A 260 21.00 2.20 1.37
C VAL A 260 21.35 0.75 1.13
N SER A 261 21.86 0.42 -0.06
CA SER A 261 22.43 -0.91 -0.30
C SER A 261 23.64 -1.13 0.60
N ARG A 262 23.94 -2.39 0.92
CA ARG A 262 25.14 -2.75 1.69
C ARG A 262 26.42 -2.23 1.03
N GLN A 263 26.52 -2.33 -0.29
CA GLN A 263 27.66 -1.81 -1.05
C GLN A 263 27.83 -0.30 -0.90
N ALA A 264 26.74 0.47 -0.94
CA ALA A 264 26.81 1.92 -0.74
C ALA A 264 27.26 2.27 0.69
N PHE A 265 26.78 1.54 1.69
CA PHE A 265 27.20 1.69 3.09
C PHE A 265 28.68 1.38 3.27
N GLU A 266 29.14 0.20 2.85
CA GLU A 266 30.54 -0.24 2.99
C GLU A 266 31.52 0.65 2.20
N SER A 267 31.06 1.20 1.08
CA SER A 267 31.88 2.13 0.33
C SER A 267 32.10 3.46 1.05
N GLY A 268 31.32 3.83 2.09
CA GLY A 268 31.35 5.18 2.67
C GLY A 268 30.71 6.26 1.79
N PHE A 269 29.73 5.88 0.96
CA PHE A 269 29.06 6.78 0.02
C PHE A 269 28.40 7.97 0.75
N SER A 270 27.78 7.72 1.89
CA SER A 270 27.02 8.74 2.61
C SER A 270 27.93 9.81 3.20
N GLU A 271 29.06 9.42 3.79
CA GLU A 271 30.07 10.31 4.37
C GLU A 271 30.73 11.15 3.28
N ARG A 272 31.16 10.55 2.18
CA ARG A 272 31.80 11.26 1.06
C ARG A 272 30.90 12.31 0.41
N ASN A 273 29.58 12.10 0.43
CA ASN A 273 28.59 13.02 -0.13
C ASN A 273 27.98 13.96 0.94
N GLY A 274 28.48 13.95 2.17
CA GLY A 274 28.00 14.84 3.23
C GLY A 274 26.53 14.63 3.62
N LEU A 275 26.00 13.42 3.48
CA LEU A 275 24.63 13.12 3.88
C LEU A 275 24.51 13.19 5.40
N ARG A 276 23.60 14.02 5.89
CA ARG A 276 23.45 14.29 7.33
C ARG A 276 22.72 13.19 8.11
N ARG A 277 21.90 12.39 7.43
CA ARG A 277 21.16 11.27 8.04
C ARG A 277 22.08 10.07 8.16
N ARG A 278 21.95 9.32 9.26
CA ARG A 278 22.66 8.05 9.44
C ARG A 278 22.28 7.08 8.33
N ALA A 279 23.27 6.52 7.65
CA ALA A 279 23.07 5.47 6.66
C ALA A 279 22.79 4.13 7.38
N VAL A 280 21.80 3.38 6.90
CA VAL A 280 21.45 2.05 7.38
C VAL A 280 21.42 1.09 6.19
N PRO A 281 22.29 0.07 6.15
CA PRO A 281 22.26 -0.90 5.07
C PRO A 281 21.00 -1.76 5.19
N VAL A 282 20.27 -1.91 4.08
CA VAL A 282 19.14 -2.84 4.02
C VAL A 282 19.60 -4.29 4.19
N GLU A 283 18.77 -5.10 4.83
CA GLU A 283 18.97 -6.56 4.88
C GLU A 283 18.68 -7.19 3.52
N SER A 284 19.34 -8.31 3.23
CA SER A 284 19.16 -8.99 1.95
C SER A 284 17.72 -9.50 1.82
N THR A 285 17.02 -9.12 0.75
CA THR A 285 15.62 -9.52 0.51
C THR A 285 15.50 -10.74 -0.40
N ARG A 286 16.61 -11.37 -0.79
CA ARG A 286 16.62 -12.40 -1.85
C ARG A 286 15.96 -13.70 -1.44
N GLN A 287 15.83 -13.93 -0.14
CA GLN A 287 15.10 -15.06 0.46
C GLN A 287 13.78 -14.60 1.13
N THR A 288 13.36 -13.36 0.89
CA THR A 288 12.11 -12.83 1.41
C THR A 288 10.99 -13.08 0.41
N PHE A 289 10.12 -14.02 0.72
CA PHE A 289 8.99 -14.41 -0.13
C PHE A 289 7.65 -14.06 0.53
N LYS A 290 6.53 -14.42 -0.11
CA LYS A 290 5.19 -14.22 0.43
C LYS A 290 5.01 -14.77 1.85
N ALA A 291 5.61 -15.94 2.13
CA ALA A 291 5.57 -16.60 3.43
C ALA A 291 6.20 -15.78 4.58
N ALA A 292 7.04 -14.78 4.29
CA ALA A 292 7.61 -13.89 5.29
C ALA A 292 6.66 -12.76 5.72
N MET A 293 5.58 -12.49 4.95
CA MET A 293 4.66 -11.40 5.21
C MET A 293 3.77 -11.72 6.42
N ARG A 294 3.73 -10.84 7.41
CA ARG A 294 2.91 -11.04 8.62
C ARG A 294 1.43 -10.97 8.26
N TYR A 295 0.69 -12.01 8.67
CA TYR A 295 -0.76 -12.19 8.47
C TYR A 295 -1.24 -12.21 7.00
N ASN A 296 -0.34 -12.13 6.03
CA ASN A 296 -0.68 -11.94 4.61
C ASN A 296 0.18 -12.85 3.74
N THR A 297 0.14 -14.15 4.02
CA THR A 297 0.97 -15.18 3.40
C THR A 297 0.26 -16.00 2.32
N ALA A 298 -1.02 -15.74 2.07
CA ALA A 298 -1.82 -16.56 1.17
C ALA A 298 -1.37 -16.42 -0.30
N SER A 299 -1.53 -17.50 -1.07
CA SER A 299 -1.30 -17.52 -2.52
C SER A 299 -2.36 -18.40 -3.18
N PRO A 300 -3.64 -18.01 -3.11
CA PRO A 300 -4.73 -18.81 -3.66
C PRO A 300 -4.61 -18.85 -5.19
N GLN A 301 -5.19 -19.88 -5.82
CA GLN A 301 -5.34 -19.91 -7.27
C GLN A 301 -6.30 -18.79 -7.69
N VAL A 302 -5.80 -17.83 -8.48
CA VAL A 302 -6.58 -16.76 -9.08
C VAL A 302 -6.61 -16.98 -10.58
N ARG A 303 -7.77 -16.79 -11.20
CA ARG A 303 -7.95 -16.86 -12.64
C ARG A 303 -8.81 -15.70 -13.12
N VAL A 304 -8.36 -15.01 -14.16
CA VAL A 304 -9.10 -13.98 -14.87
C VAL A 304 -9.50 -14.52 -16.24
N ASP A 305 -10.79 -14.57 -16.53
CA ASP A 305 -11.24 -14.96 -17.87
C ASP A 305 -10.85 -13.87 -18.89
N PRO A 306 -10.10 -14.19 -19.96
CA PRO A 306 -9.60 -13.18 -20.88
C PRO A 306 -10.68 -12.55 -21.77
N ARG A 307 -11.90 -13.11 -21.79
CA ARG A 307 -13.02 -12.62 -22.59
C ARG A 307 -14.06 -11.90 -21.74
N THR A 308 -14.47 -12.51 -20.63
CA THR A 308 -15.52 -11.95 -19.75
C THR A 308 -14.94 -11.04 -18.66
N LEU A 309 -13.62 -11.11 -18.44
CA LEU A 309 -12.90 -10.44 -17.34
C LEU A 309 -13.34 -10.90 -15.95
N GLU A 310 -14.16 -11.95 -15.86
CA GLU A 310 -14.60 -12.50 -14.58
C GLU A 310 -13.40 -13.07 -13.82
N VAL A 311 -13.36 -12.78 -12.52
CA VAL A 311 -12.30 -13.29 -11.63
C VAL A 311 -12.86 -14.42 -10.79
N SER A 312 -12.10 -15.50 -10.70
CA SER A 312 -12.34 -16.59 -9.76
C SER A 312 -11.14 -16.80 -8.84
N ILE A 313 -11.41 -17.08 -7.57
CA ILE A 313 -10.42 -17.40 -6.54
C ILE A 313 -10.78 -18.79 -6.01
N GLU A 314 -9.85 -19.75 -6.10
CA GLU A 314 -10.08 -21.17 -5.76
C GLU A 314 -11.33 -21.76 -6.45
N GLY A 315 -11.53 -21.39 -7.72
CA GLY A 315 -12.68 -21.82 -8.53
C GLY A 315 -14.00 -21.13 -8.18
N GLN A 316 -14.06 -20.25 -7.17
CA GLN A 316 -15.26 -19.49 -6.82
C GLN A 316 -15.21 -18.11 -7.48
N ARG A 317 -16.27 -17.76 -8.22
CA ARG A 317 -16.41 -16.43 -8.82
C ARG A 317 -16.50 -15.36 -7.74
N VAL A 318 -15.78 -14.26 -7.93
CA VAL A 318 -15.89 -13.09 -7.05
C VAL A 318 -17.12 -12.28 -7.44
N GLU A 319 -18.06 -12.17 -6.52
CA GLU A 319 -19.27 -11.35 -6.66
C GLU A 319 -19.41 -10.47 -5.41
N ILE A 320 -18.81 -9.27 -5.44
CA ILE A 320 -19.03 -8.25 -4.41
C ILE A 320 -19.61 -6.98 -5.05
N PRO A 321 -20.73 -6.44 -4.53
CA PRO A 321 -21.25 -5.17 -5.02
C PRO A 321 -20.30 -4.03 -4.65
N PRO A 322 -20.22 -2.96 -5.47
CA PRO A 322 -19.45 -1.77 -5.12
C PRO A 322 -19.98 -1.14 -3.83
N ALA A 323 -19.10 -0.57 -3.02
CA ALA A 323 -19.50 0.24 -1.88
C ALA A 323 -20.21 1.53 -2.34
N GLU A 324 -21.37 1.82 -1.76
CA GLU A 324 -22.12 3.07 -1.99
C GLU A 324 -21.65 4.20 -1.07
N SER A 325 -21.14 3.86 0.12
CA SER A 325 -20.57 4.80 1.09
C SER A 325 -19.40 4.16 1.84
N LEU A 326 -18.51 4.99 2.39
CA LEU A 326 -17.33 4.54 3.12
C LEU A 326 -17.10 5.40 4.38
N PRO A 327 -16.59 4.81 5.48
CA PRO A 327 -16.18 5.56 6.65
C PRO A 327 -14.91 6.38 6.36
N LEU A 328 -14.49 7.23 7.30
CA LEU A 328 -13.26 8.03 7.18
C LEU A 328 -13.25 8.94 5.94
N THR A 329 -14.42 9.48 5.57
CA THR A 329 -14.64 10.40 4.43
C THR A 329 -15.13 11.77 4.92
N PHE A 330 -16.24 12.29 4.40
CA PHE A 330 -16.78 13.64 4.65
C PHE A 330 -17.02 14.00 6.13
N ARG A 331 -17.23 13.01 7.02
CA ARG A 331 -17.30 13.29 8.47
C ARG A 331 -16.03 13.90 9.03
N TYR A 332 -14.88 13.64 8.39
CA TYR A 332 -13.57 14.01 8.89
C TYR A 332 -12.90 15.07 8.03
N PHE A 333 -13.21 15.16 6.75
CA PHE A 333 -12.54 16.02 5.78
C PHE A 333 -13.48 17.10 5.25
N VAL A 334 -12.96 18.32 5.10
CA VAL A 334 -13.70 19.50 4.62
C VAL A 334 -13.68 19.58 3.09
N ALA A 335 -12.76 18.84 2.46
CA ALA A 335 -12.65 18.62 1.02
C ALA A 335 -12.93 17.14 0.73
#